data_AF-A0A1M6ADP3-F1
#
_entry.id   AF-A0A1M6ADP3-F1
#
_cell.length_a   1.000
_cell.length_b   1.000
_cell.length_c   1.000
_cell.angle_alpha   90.00
_cell.angle_beta   90.00
_cell.angle_gamma   90.00
#
_symmetry.space_group_name_H-M   'P 1'
#
loop_
_entity.id
_entity.type
_entity.pdbx_description
1 polymer ?
#
loop_
_entity_poly.entity_id
_entity_poly.type
_entity_poly.pdbx_seq_one_letter_code
_entity_poly.pdbx_strand_id
1 'polypeptide(L)'
;MSNNENSVLEYLKANNEVLFDKIVNALRKGKQVNFTDINQSDIIILSPQKAFEYAGEEGDKYFKVWMVGSTIAWCTWANSMVDSDFRWNAKARNENKRDNKDILGNEPYVSAYLKSNSAIEQCSVVYMFPFEAFSKKKVEVVKKVEEKESKTEKVVKKTTSESEDKKIEKIIDELSDLTKDISEKFAPSPTMPGLGMITRAMDKQELLGERAEFDTKLMRLKCLDEHNKMIPYFEKKAQEWDEKKAGVFEKIAKVLKNNK
;
A
#
# COMPACT_ATOMS: atom_id res chain seq x y z
N MET A 1 -26.73 -9.00 8.95
CA MET A 1 -25.37 -9.56 9.03
C MET A 1 -24.42 -8.38 8.98
N SER A 2 -23.43 -8.33 9.87
CA SER A 2 -22.62 -7.15 10.17
C SER A 2 -21.71 -6.77 8.99
N ASN A 3 -22.15 -5.79 8.20
CA ASN A 3 -21.31 -5.03 7.29
C ASN A 3 -20.29 -4.23 8.13
N ASN A 4 -18.99 -4.50 7.97
CA ASN A 4 -17.86 -3.54 7.93
C ASN A 4 -16.51 -4.29 8.13
N GLU A 5 -16.24 -5.33 7.33
CA GLU A 5 -14.91 -5.95 7.28
C GLU A 5 -13.99 -4.99 6.52
N ASN A 6 -12.98 -4.45 7.20
CA ASN A 6 -12.05 -3.47 6.64
C ASN A 6 -11.05 -4.21 5.72
N SER A 7 -11.37 -4.35 4.44
CA SER A 7 -10.60 -5.15 3.47
C SER A 7 -9.14 -4.71 3.34
N VAL A 8 -8.82 -3.44 3.60
CA VAL A 8 -7.42 -2.96 3.65
C VAL A 8 -6.68 -3.50 4.88
N LEU A 9 -7.30 -3.50 6.05
CA LEU A 9 -6.66 -4.01 7.27
C LEU A 9 -6.52 -5.53 7.20
N GLU A 10 -7.52 -6.21 6.66
CA GLU A 10 -7.48 -7.65 6.42
C GLU A 10 -6.42 -8.01 5.38
N TYR A 11 -6.32 -7.26 4.29
CA TYR A 11 -5.25 -7.45 3.32
C TYR A 11 -3.86 -7.26 3.93
N LEU A 12 -3.67 -6.18 4.69
CA LEU A 12 -2.41 -5.92 5.38
C LEU A 12 -2.07 -7.03 6.36
N LYS A 13 -3.05 -7.49 7.14
CA LYS A 13 -2.88 -8.56 8.11
C LYS A 13 -2.64 -9.92 7.45
N ALA A 14 -3.45 -10.31 6.47
CA ALA A 14 -3.36 -11.62 5.81
C ALA A 14 -1.99 -11.84 5.14
N ASN A 15 -1.40 -10.78 4.60
CA ASN A 15 -0.10 -10.86 3.93
C ASN A 15 1.10 -10.61 4.86
N ASN A 16 0.89 -10.01 6.05
CA ASN A 16 1.97 -9.52 6.90
C ASN A 16 1.69 -9.68 8.41
N GLU A 17 0.95 -10.70 8.82
CA GLU A 17 0.32 -10.82 10.15
C GLU A 17 1.22 -10.41 11.30
N VAL A 18 2.40 -11.05 11.41
CA VAL A 18 3.36 -10.80 12.51
C VAL A 18 3.85 -9.36 12.54
N LEU A 19 4.15 -8.77 11.38
CA LEU A 19 4.62 -7.39 11.29
C LEU A 19 3.47 -6.40 11.51
N PHE A 20 2.30 -6.70 10.97
CA PHE A 20 1.12 -5.87 11.12
C PHE A 20 0.66 -5.79 12.58
N ASP A 21 0.68 -6.90 13.31
CA ASP A 21 0.38 -6.90 14.75
C ASP A 21 1.39 -6.06 15.55
N LYS A 22 2.68 -6.07 15.18
CA LYS A 22 3.69 -5.17 15.77
C LYS A 22 3.39 -3.70 15.47
N ILE A 23 2.95 -3.38 14.26
CA ILE A 23 2.55 -2.02 13.87
C ILE A 23 1.36 -1.54 14.68
N VAL A 24 0.31 -2.36 14.80
CA VAL A 24 -0.88 -2.05 15.61
C VAL A 24 -0.48 -1.81 17.07
N ASN A 25 0.38 -2.65 17.63
CA ASN A 25 0.84 -2.52 19.01
C ASN A 25 1.69 -1.24 19.23
N ALA A 26 2.57 -0.90 18.30
CA ALA A 26 3.37 0.32 18.37
C ALA A 26 2.48 1.57 18.35
N LEU A 27 1.52 1.64 17.43
CA LEU A 27 0.57 2.75 17.35
C LEU A 27 -0.30 2.88 18.59
N ARG A 28 -0.74 1.75 19.17
CA ARG A 28 -1.47 1.74 20.44
C ARG A 28 -0.63 2.32 21.58
N LYS A 29 0.65 1.96 21.67
CA LYS A 29 1.57 2.48 22.70
C LYS A 29 1.87 3.97 22.50
N GLY A 30 2.26 4.38 21.29
CA GLY A 30 2.79 5.71 21.01
C GLY A 30 1.74 6.78 20.79
N LYS A 31 0.57 6.42 20.26
CA LYS A 31 -0.49 7.36 19.88
C LYS A 31 -1.84 7.06 20.50
N GLN A 32 -1.97 5.95 21.25
CA GLN A 32 -3.23 5.54 21.87
C GLN A 32 -4.38 5.41 20.84
N VAL A 33 -4.03 5.01 19.62
CA VAL A 33 -4.98 4.76 18.52
C VAL A 33 -5.07 3.27 18.24
N ASN A 34 -6.22 2.81 17.75
CA ASN A 34 -6.44 1.41 17.39
C ASN A 34 -6.92 1.30 15.94
N PHE A 35 -6.30 0.43 15.14
CA PHE A 35 -6.70 0.21 13.75
C PHE A 35 -8.13 -0.30 13.58
N THR A 36 -8.72 -0.92 14.60
CA THR A 36 -10.15 -1.29 14.56
C THR A 36 -11.08 -0.07 14.55
N ASP A 37 -10.56 1.12 14.83
CA ASP A 37 -11.36 2.33 14.96
C ASP A 37 -11.42 3.18 13.69
N ILE A 38 -10.60 2.86 12.68
CA ILE A 38 -10.66 3.52 11.38
C ILE A 38 -11.66 2.82 10.46
N ASN A 39 -12.40 3.60 9.66
CA ASN A 39 -13.18 3.03 8.57
C ASN A 39 -12.32 2.95 7.32
N GLN A 40 -12.57 1.95 6.48
CA GLN A 40 -11.90 1.81 5.20
C GLN A 40 -12.00 3.06 4.32
N SER A 41 -13.14 3.75 4.32
CA SER A 41 -13.35 4.98 3.56
C SER A 41 -12.47 6.15 4.01
N ASP A 42 -11.93 6.10 5.24
CA ASP A 42 -11.01 7.11 5.76
C ASP A 42 -9.53 6.81 5.38
N ILE A 43 -9.23 5.60 4.85
CA ILE A 43 -7.87 5.22 4.44
C ILE A 43 -7.58 5.79 3.05
N ILE A 44 -6.50 6.56 2.95
CA ILE A 44 -6.09 7.19 1.69
C ILE A 44 -5.05 6.29 1.01
N ILE A 45 -5.27 5.97 -0.27
CA ILE A 45 -4.40 5.09 -1.06
C ILE A 45 -3.70 5.91 -2.15
N LEU A 46 -2.37 6.05 -2.04
CA LEU A 46 -1.55 6.85 -2.95
C LEU A 46 -0.39 6.05 -3.54
N SER A 47 0.16 6.56 -4.65
CA SER A 47 1.46 6.13 -5.14
C SER A 47 2.57 6.57 -4.17
N PRO A 48 3.72 5.89 -4.15
CA PRO A 48 4.84 6.24 -3.29
C PRO A 48 5.32 7.68 -3.47
N GLN A 49 5.38 8.18 -4.70
CA GLN A 49 5.84 9.54 -5.01
C GLN A 49 4.90 10.58 -4.39
N LYS A 50 3.58 10.44 -4.62
CA LYS A 50 2.57 11.33 -4.04
C LYS A 50 2.56 11.26 -2.53
N ALA A 51 2.63 10.05 -1.95
CA ALA A 51 2.68 9.92 -0.50
C ALA A 51 3.94 10.55 0.10
N PHE A 52 5.07 10.53 -0.61
CA PHE A 52 6.32 11.12 -0.14
C PHE A 52 6.27 12.66 -0.06
N GLU A 53 5.49 13.32 -0.92
CA GLU A 53 5.26 14.76 -0.89
C GLU A 53 4.66 15.24 0.45
N TYR A 54 3.93 14.38 1.17
CA TYR A 54 3.39 14.66 2.50
C TYR A 54 4.49 14.58 3.57
N ALA A 55 5.34 15.61 3.65
CA ALA A 55 6.40 15.73 4.66
C ALA A 55 6.08 16.84 5.69
N GLY A 56 6.90 16.95 6.74
CA GLY A 56 6.75 18.00 7.77
C GLY A 56 5.38 17.98 8.46
N GLU A 57 4.83 19.16 8.73
CA GLU A 57 3.56 19.33 9.45
C GLU A 57 2.38 18.65 8.75
N GLU A 58 2.37 18.62 7.42
CA GLU A 58 1.32 17.92 6.67
C GLU A 58 1.51 16.40 6.76
N GLY A 59 2.75 15.93 6.70
CA GLY A 59 3.09 14.53 6.93
C GLY A 59 2.80 14.04 8.35
N ASP A 60 2.82 14.93 9.33
CA ASP A 60 2.56 14.61 10.74
C ASP A 60 1.11 14.17 11.00
N LYS A 61 0.18 14.49 10.09
CA LYS A 61 -1.24 14.15 10.21
C LYS A 61 -1.53 12.69 9.86
N TYR A 62 -0.57 11.97 9.28
CA TYR A 62 -0.80 10.63 8.74
C TYR A 62 0.23 9.63 9.24
N PHE A 63 -0.24 8.44 9.59
CA PHE A 63 0.60 7.25 9.63
C PHE A 63 0.63 6.59 8.25
N LYS A 64 1.80 6.17 7.77
CA LYS A 64 1.95 5.62 6.42
C LYS A 64 2.50 4.20 6.46
N VAL A 65 1.85 3.29 5.75
CA VAL A 65 2.33 1.92 5.51
C VAL A 65 2.74 1.80 4.06
N TRP A 66 4.01 1.49 3.81
CA TRP A 66 4.60 1.38 2.48
C TRP A 66 4.66 -0.08 2.08
N MET A 67 4.17 -0.40 0.89
CA MET A 67 4.07 -1.76 0.38
C MET A 67 4.99 -1.98 -0.82
N VAL A 68 5.51 -3.19 -0.95
CA VAL A 68 6.12 -3.73 -2.17
C VAL A 68 5.32 -4.96 -2.56
N GLY A 69 4.49 -4.86 -3.60
CA GLY A 69 3.48 -5.86 -3.91
C GLY A 69 2.51 -6.05 -2.73
N SER A 70 2.43 -7.27 -2.20
CA SER A 70 1.63 -7.61 -1.01
C SER A 70 2.38 -7.52 0.32
N THR A 71 3.68 -7.23 0.29
CA THR A 71 4.53 -7.20 1.49
C THR A 71 4.67 -5.77 2.03
N ILE A 72 4.52 -5.59 3.34
CA ILE A 72 4.85 -4.33 4.01
C ILE A 72 6.36 -4.15 3.96
N ALA A 73 6.81 -3.10 3.29
CA ALA A 73 8.21 -2.73 3.22
C ALA A 73 8.65 -2.08 4.53
N TRP A 74 7.95 -1.02 4.95
CA TRP A 74 8.14 -0.34 6.22
C TRP A 74 6.96 0.58 6.55
N CYS A 75 6.98 1.21 7.72
CA CYS A 75 6.04 2.27 8.07
C CYS A 75 6.75 3.58 8.42
N THR A 76 6.11 4.71 8.11
CA THR A 76 6.62 6.03 8.46
C THR A 76 5.58 6.92 9.12
N TRP A 77 6.08 7.90 9.86
CA TRP A 77 5.36 9.08 10.31
C TRP A 77 6.19 10.32 9.93
N ALA A 78 5.60 11.28 9.22
CA ALA A 78 6.31 12.40 8.59
C ALA A 78 7.57 11.96 7.81
N ASN A 79 7.46 10.87 7.03
CA ASN A 79 8.55 10.22 6.28
C ASN A 79 9.72 9.71 7.13
N SER A 80 9.61 9.73 8.46
CA SER A 80 10.55 9.08 9.36
C SER A 80 10.04 7.67 9.70
N MET A 81 10.90 6.66 9.54
CA MET A 81 10.58 5.30 9.95
C MET A 81 10.23 5.22 11.44
N VAL A 82 9.35 4.28 11.78
CA VAL A 82 8.84 4.06 13.14
C VAL A 82 9.33 2.71 13.67
N ASP A 83 9.67 2.64 14.95
CA ASP A 83 10.01 1.37 15.62
C ASP A 83 8.86 0.81 16.47
N SER A 84 9.09 -0.33 17.13
CA SER A 84 8.10 -1.05 17.95
C SER A 84 7.56 -0.26 19.15
N ASP A 85 8.25 0.79 19.60
CA ASP A 85 7.78 1.69 20.66
C ASP A 85 7.29 3.03 20.10
N PHE A 86 7.04 3.06 18.79
CA PHE A 86 6.59 4.23 18.06
C PHE A 86 7.55 5.41 18.13
N ARG A 87 8.86 5.17 18.25
CA ARG A 87 9.86 6.23 18.19
C ARG A 87 10.20 6.51 16.73
N TRP A 88 9.98 7.75 16.33
CA TRP A 88 10.31 8.29 15.02
C TRP A 88 11.31 9.42 15.25
N ASN A 89 12.41 9.43 14.51
CA ASN A 89 13.38 10.52 14.55
C ASN A 89 14.18 10.72 15.87
N ALA A 90 14.62 9.64 16.53
CA ALA A 90 15.50 9.72 17.71
C ALA A 90 16.79 10.54 17.47
N LYS A 91 17.28 10.57 16.22
CA LYS A 91 18.46 11.37 15.82
C LYS A 91 18.24 12.89 15.91
N ALA A 92 17.04 13.39 15.62
CA ALA A 92 16.75 14.82 15.75
C ALA A 92 16.41 15.23 17.20
N ARG A 93 16.10 14.26 18.07
CA ARG A 93 15.72 14.50 19.47
C ARG A 93 16.85 14.31 20.47
N ASN A 94 18.07 14.02 20.00
CA ASN A 94 19.25 13.75 20.86
C ASN A 94 19.01 12.59 21.86
N GLU A 95 18.12 11.66 21.52
CA GLU A 95 17.86 10.46 22.30
C GLU A 95 18.90 9.38 21.92
N ASN A 96 19.14 8.41 22.81
CA ASN A 96 20.01 7.27 22.53
C ASN A 96 19.70 6.70 21.14
N LYS A 97 20.74 6.43 20.34
CA LYS A 97 20.62 5.92 18.96
C LYS A 97 19.59 4.79 18.94
N ARG A 98 18.46 5.03 18.25
CA ARG A 98 17.45 4.00 17.96
C ARG A 98 18.13 2.77 17.38
N ASP A 99 17.81 1.59 17.89
CA ASP A 99 18.23 0.35 17.24
C ASP A 99 17.45 0.18 15.93
N ASN A 100 18.16 0.11 14.82
CA ASN A 100 17.54 -0.09 13.51
C ASN A 100 16.89 -1.47 13.38
N LYS A 101 17.25 -2.43 14.24
CA LYS A 101 16.65 -3.76 14.29
C LYS A 101 15.20 -3.76 14.74
N ASP A 102 14.79 -2.73 15.48
CA ASP A 102 13.42 -2.59 16.00
C ASP A 102 12.50 -1.81 15.06
N ILE A 103 13.00 -1.38 13.89
CA ILE A 103 12.18 -0.69 12.88
C ILE A 103 11.08 -1.63 12.39
N LEU A 104 9.86 -1.09 12.31
CA LEU A 104 8.70 -1.78 11.76
C LEU A 104 8.80 -1.80 10.23
N GLY A 105 9.39 -2.87 9.72
CA GLY A 105 9.50 -3.15 8.29
C GLY A 105 10.21 -4.47 8.02
N ASN A 106 10.23 -4.86 6.76
CA ASN A 106 10.94 -6.05 6.30
C ASN A 106 12.28 -5.65 5.69
N GLU A 107 13.32 -6.42 5.99
CA GLU A 107 14.56 -6.37 5.20
C GLU A 107 14.34 -7.07 3.85
N PRO A 108 14.98 -6.61 2.75
CA PRO A 108 16.03 -5.59 2.67
C PRO A 108 15.53 -4.14 2.56
N TYR A 109 14.20 -3.93 2.57
CA TYR A 109 13.58 -2.64 2.26
C TYR A 109 13.89 -1.56 3.30
N VAL A 110 13.92 -1.95 4.58
CA VAL A 110 14.30 -1.06 5.68
C VAL A 110 15.70 -0.51 5.47
N SER A 111 16.67 -1.38 5.22
CA SER A 111 18.05 -0.98 4.93
C SER A 111 18.18 -0.09 3.69
N ALA A 112 17.37 -0.31 2.65
CA ALA A 112 17.38 0.52 1.45
C ALA A 112 16.96 1.97 1.76
N TYR A 113 15.84 2.15 2.47
CA TYR A 113 15.34 3.49 2.79
C TYR A 113 16.21 4.24 3.80
N LEU A 114 16.81 3.53 4.75
CA LEU A 114 17.80 4.12 5.67
C LEU A 114 19.04 4.67 4.94
N LYS A 115 19.38 4.11 3.77
CA LYS A 115 20.48 4.58 2.93
C LYS A 115 20.07 5.72 2.00
N SER A 116 18.86 5.67 1.46
CA SER A 116 18.37 6.65 0.50
C SER A 116 16.84 6.73 0.46
N ASN A 117 16.32 7.96 0.39
CA ASN A 117 14.90 8.21 0.15
C ASN A 117 14.41 7.68 -1.19
N SER A 118 15.30 7.47 -2.19
CA SER A 118 14.93 6.86 -3.48
C SER A 118 14.40 5.43 -3.35
N ALA A 119 14.56 4.77 -2.19
CA ALA A 119 13.97 3.46 -1.96
C ALA A 119 12.43 3.45 -2.06
N ILE A 120 11.76 4.61 -1.94
CA ILE A 120 10.31 4.71 -2.18
C ILE A 120 9.90 4.24 -3.58
N GLU A 121 10.80 4.30 -4.56
CA GLU A 121 10.54 3.88 -5.95
C GLU A 121 10.37 2.37 -6.08
N GLN A 122 10.81 1.60 -5.07
CA GLN A 122 10.60 0.15 -5.02
C GLN A 122 9.20 -0.21 -4.52
N CYS A 123 8.53 0.71 -3.84
CA CYS A 123 7.20 0.50 -3.29
C CYS A 123 6.15 0.51 -4.41
N SER A 124 5.12 -0.31 -4.27
CA SER A 124 3.97 -0.33 -5.17
C SER A 124 2.89 0.66 -4.74
N VAL A 125 2.60 0.74 -3.44
CA VAL A 125 1.49 1.54 -2.89
C VAL A 125 1.78 1.99 -1.46
N VAL A 126 1.16 3.11 -1.07
CA VAL A 126 1.20 3.60 0.30
C VAL A 126 -0.22 3.77 0.83
N TYR A 127 -0.49 3.15 1.98
CA TYR A 127 -1.71 3.37 2.75
C TYR A 127 -1.45 4.45 3.79
N MET A 128 -2.18 5.54 3.69
CA MET A 128 -2.13 6.66 4.62
C MET A 128 -3.35 6.61 5.53
N PHE A 129 -3.09 6.59 6.84
CA PHE A 129 -4.06 6.54 7.91
C PHE A 129 -4.08 7.89 8.61
N PRO A 130 -5.09 8.75 8.36
CA PRO A 130 -5.20 10.05 9.01
C PRO A 130 -5.44 9.87 10.51
N PHE A 131 -4.66 10.55 11.36
CA PHE A 131 -4.81 10.42 12.83
C PHE A 131 -6.18 10.89 13.33
N GLU A 132 -6.76 11.88 12.66
CA GLU A 132 -8.11 12.38 12.97
C GLU A 132 -9.19 11.32 12.75
N ALA A 133 -8.99 10.40 11.80
CA ALA A 133 -9.97 9.35 11.51
C ALA A 133 -10.12 8.36 12.68
N PHE A 134 -9.04 8.10 13.43
CA PHE A 134 -9.10 7.27 14.64
C PHE A 134 -9.85 7.97 15.79
N SER A 135 -9.87 9.31 15.79
CA SER A 135 -10.48 10.10 16.87
C SER A 135 -12.01 10.21 16.73
N LYS A 136 -12.57 9.96 15.54
CA LYS A 136 -14.02 10.04 15.29
C LYS A 136 -14.84 9.10 16.20
N LYS A 137 -14.34 7.89 16.50
CA LYS A 137 -14.99 6.97 17.46
C LYS A 137 -14.88 7.39 18.93
N LYS A 138 -13.85 8.18 19.29
CA LYS A 138 -13.63 8.63 20.68
C LYS A 138 -14.68 9.65 21.13
N VAL A 139 -15.32 10.37 20.20
CA VAL A 139 -16.39 11.35 20.50
C VAL A 139 -17.74 10.68 20.78
N GLU A 140 -18.00 9.48 20.24
CA GLU A 140 -19.27 8.76 20.48
C GLU A 140 -19.38 8.18 21.90
N VAL A 141 -18.27 7.83 22.55
CA VAL A 141 -18.29 7.24 23.90
C VAL A 141 -18.47 8.32 24.98
N VAL A 142 -17.96 9.53 24.75
CA VAL A 142 -18.09 10.64 25.70
C VAL A 142 -19.43 11.37 25.54
N LYS A 143 -19.96 11.52 24.31
CA LYS A 143 -21.27 12.13 24.09
C LYS A 143 -22.47 11.23 24.44
N LYS A 144 -22.30 9.91 24.51
CA LYS A 144 -23.38 8.98 24.93
C LYS A 144 -23.81 9.12 26.40
N VAL A 145 -23.09 9.90 27.21
CA VAL A 145 -23.50 10.22 28.59
C VAL A 145 -24.34 11.51 28.65
N GLU A 146 -24.21 12.43 27.69
CA GLU A 146 -24.90 13.73 27.72
C GLU A 146 -26.07 13.89 26.72
N GLU A 147 -26.10 13.19 25.59
CA GLU A 147 -27.17 13.36 24.58
C GLU A 147 -28.34 12.37 24.72
N LYS A 148 -28.82 12.17 25.96
CA LYS A 148 -30.19 11.64 26.20
C LYS A 148 -31.28 12.71 26.16
N GLU A 149 -30.93 13.95 25.82
CA GLU A 149 -31.87 15.04 25.58
C GLU A 149 -31.66 15.64 24.19
N SER A 150 -32.40 15.13 23.19
CA SER A 150 -33.11 15.92 22.16
C SER A 150 -33.36 15.11 20.88
N LYS A 151 -34.59 14.61 20.82
CA LYS A 151 -35.48 14.32 19.70
C LYS A 151 -34.99 14.55 18.24
N THR A 152 -35.20 13.48 17.46
CA THR A 152 -35.73 13.39 16.06
C THR A 152 -35.22 14.34 14.98
N GLU A 153 -34.65 13.76 13.91
CA GLU A 153 -35.33 13.76 12.60
C GLU A 153 -34.74 12.74 11.61
N LYS A 154 -35.51 12.52 10.55
CA LYS A 154 -35.60 11.36 9.65
C LYS A 154 -35.01 11.72 8.28
N VAL A 155 -34.69 10.70 7.45
CA VAL A 155 -34.62 10.73 5.95
C VAL A 155 -33.29 11.30 5.41
N VAL A 156 -32.48 10.63 4.57
CA VAL A 156 -32.70 10.04 3.23
C VAL A 156 -31.66 8.93 2.94
N LYS A 157 -32.11 7.73 2.51
CA LYS A 157 -31.33 6.73 1.77
C LYS A 157 -31.89 6.67 0.35
N LYS A 158 -31.23 7.23 -0.68
CA LYS A 158 -31.40 6.79 -2.11
C LYS A 158 -30.53 7.48 -3.19
N THR A 159 -29.25 7.81 -2.97
CA THR A 159 -28.47 8.53 -4.02
C THR A 159 -27.04 8.05 -4.30
N THR A 160 -26.55 6.98 -3.66
CA THR A 160 -25.12 6.62 -3.71
C THR A 160 -24.72 5.47 -4.66
N SER A 161 -25.62 4.53 -4.97
CA SER A 161 -25.23 3.30 -5.70
C SER A 161 -24.83 3.55 -7.16
N GLU A 162 -25.53 4.45 -7.86
CA GLU A 162 -25.25 4.77 -9.28
C GLU A 162 -23.87 5.41 -9.51
N SER A 163 -23.27 5.99 -8.47
CA SER A 163 -21.92 6.56 -8.54
C SER A 163 -20.82 5.53 -8.29
N GLU A 164 -21.11 4.45 -7.57
CA GLU A 164 -20.11 3.44 -7.20
C GLU A 164 -19.92 2.43 -8.33
N ASP A 165 -21.02 2.01 -8.97
CA ASP A 165 -20.99 1.13 -10.14
C ASP A 165 -20.13 1.72 -11.28
N LYS A 166 -20.30 3.01 -11.58
CA LYS A 166 -19.48 3.73 -12.57
C LYS A 166 -18.00 3.82 -12.20
N LYS A 167 -17.67 3.88 -10.90
CA LYS A 167 -16.27 3.87 -10.44
C LYS A 167 -15.66 2.48 -10.58
N ILE A 168 -16.44 1.43 -10.31
CA ILE A 168 -16.02 0.04 -10.46
C ILE A 168 -15.75 -0.28 -11.93
N GLU A 169 -16.67 0.09 -12.83
CA GLU A 169 -16.48 -0.09 -14.29
C GLU A 169 -15.20 0.58 -14.77
N LYS A 170 -14.98 1.85 -14.40
CA LYS A 170 -13.76 2.58 -14.76
C LYS A 170 -12.49 1.89 -14.26
N ILE A 171 -12.50 1.34 -13.05
CA ILE A 171 -11.34 0.61 -12.50
C ILE A 171 -11.08 -0.69 -13.29
N ILE A 172 -12.14 -1.40 -13.69
CA ILE A 172 -12.02 -2.62 -14.49
C ILE A 172 -11.47 -2.30 -15.88
N ASP A 173 -11.91 -1.22 -16.51
CA ASP A 173 -11.41 -0.76 -17.80
C ASP A 173 -9.92 -0.42 -17.72
N GLU A 174 -9.53 0.40 -16.75
CA GLU A 174 -8.14 0.78 -16.53
C GLU A 174 -7.24 -0.43 -16.20
N LEU A 175 -7.74 -1.40 -15.43
CA LEU A 175 -7.03 -2.67 -15.17
C LEU A 175 -6.85 -3.50 -16.44
N SER A 176 -7.86 -3.49 -17.31
CA SER A 176 -7.82 -4.22 -18.58
C SER A 176 -6.80 -3.61 -19.55
N ASP A 177 -6.70 -2.29 -19.58
CA ASP A 177 -5.70 -1.60 -20.41
C ASP A 177 -4.28 -1.82 -19.88
N LEU A 178 -4.06 -1.67 -18.57
CA LEU A 178 -2.77 -2.01 -17.97
C LEU A 178 -2.38 -3.49 -18.19
N THR A 179 -3.35 -4.39 -18.23
CA THR A 179 -3.09 -5.80 -18.56
C THR A 179 -2.51 -5.96 -19.96
N LYS A 180 -2.99 -5.19 -20.94
CA LYS A 180 -2.47 -5.19 -22.31
C LYS A 180 -1.05 -4.62 -22.33
N ASP A 181 -0.87 -3.42 -21.78
CA ASP A 181 0.41 -2.70 -21.77
C ASP A 181 1.53 -3.55 -21.14
N ILE A 182 1.27 -4.11 -19.96
CA ILE A 182 2.21 -4.98 -19.27
C ILE A 182 2.49 -6.25 -20.10
N SER A 183 1.46 -6.86 -20.69
CA SER A 183 1.62 -8.09 -21.48
C SER A 183 2.44 -7.87 -22.75
N GLU A 184 2.30 -6.73 -23.41
CA GLU A 184 3.10 -6.34 -24.57
C GLU A 184 4.58 -6.23 -24.23
N LYS A 185 4.92 -5.73 -23.03
CA LYS A 185 6.30 -5.63 -22.56
C LYS A 185 6.94 -6.95 -22.16
N PHE A 186 6.12 -7.97 -21.88
CA PHE A 186 6.59 -9.35 -21.73
C PHE A 186 6.73 -10.09 -23.07
N ALA A 187 6.31 -9.50 -24.20
CA ALA A 187 6.53 -10.09 -25.52
C ALA A 187 8.01 -9.94 -25.93
N PRO A 188 8.59 -10.92 -26.64
CA PRO A 188 9.98 -10.84 -27.09
C PRO A 188 10.16 -9.67 -28.07
N SER A 189 10.88 -8.63 -27.65
CA SER A 189 11.24 -7.48 -28.49
C SER A 189 12.24 -7.90 -29.60
N PRO A 190 12.10 -7.39 -30.84
CA PRO A 190 13.09 -7.60 -31.88
C PRO A 190 14.40 -6.91 -31.50
N THR A 191 15.43 -7.71 -31.20
CA THR A 191 16.76 -7.24 -30.84
C THR A 191 17.43 -6.47 -31.98
N MET A 192 17.52 -5.14 -31.86
CA MET A 192 18.48 -4.34 -32.63
C MET A 192 19.85 -4.30 -31.91
N PRO A 193 20.97 -4.55 -32.61
CA PRO A 193 22.30 -4.52 -32.00
C PRO A 193 22.69 -3.10 -31.56
N GLY A 194 23.20 -2.95 -30.33
CA GLY A 194 23.83 -1.70 -29.84
C GLY A 194 22.97 -0.81 -28.92
N LEU A 195 21.64 -0.78 -29.07
CA LEU A 195 20.75 -0.02 -28.16
C LEU A 195 20.19 -0.84 -26.98
N GLY A 196 20.35 -2.16 -27.02
CA GLY A 196 19.57 -3.09 -26.22
C GLY A 196 19.75 -3.04 -24.69
N MET A 197 20.80 -2.41 -24.15
CA MET A 197 20.96 -2.28 -22.68
C MET A 197 20.23 -1.07 -22.11
N ILE A 198 20.17 0.05 -22.83
CA ILE A 198 19.54 1.29 -22.37
C ILE A 198 18.02 1.19 -22.49
N THR A 199 17.52 0.65 -23.61
CA THR A 199 16.09 0.35 -23.79
C THR A 199 15.59 -0.60 -22.71
N ARG A 200 16.29 -1.71 -22.45
CA ARG A 200 15.91 -2.67 -21.37
C ARG A 200 15.86 -2.07 -19.97
N ALA A 201 16.65 -1.05 -19.66
CA ALA A 201 16.63 -0.41 -18.34
C ALA A 201 15.45 0.57 -18.20
N MET A 202 15.17 1.34 -19.26
CA MET A 202 13.99 2.22 -19.34
C MET A 202 12.69 1.41 -19.34
N ASP A 203 12.62 0.36 -20.15
CA ASP A 203 11.49 -0.58 -20.22
C ASP A 203 11.21 -1.23 -18.86
N LYS A 204 12.26 -1.50 -18.08
CA LYS A 204 12.13 -2.10 -16.74
C LYS A 204 11.56 -1.12 -15.71
N GLN A 205 11.94 0.14 -15.75
CA GLN A 205 11.41 1.15 -14.83
C GLN A 205 9.94 1.46 -15.14
N GLU A 206 9.60 1.53 -16.43
CA GLU A 206 8.23 1.73 -16.89
C GLU A 206 7.34 0.53 -16.52
N LEU A 207 7.82 -0.69 -16.74
CA LEU A 207 7.13 -1.92 -16.34
C LEU A 207 6.88 -1.99 -14.82
N LEU A 208 7.83 -1.52 -14.01
CA LEU A 208 7.64 -1.44 -12.55
C LEU A 208 6.54 -0.43 -12.18
N GLY A 209 6.49 0.70 -12.87
CA GLY A 209 5.45 1.72 -12.70
C GLY A 209 4.06 1.18 -13.06
N GLU A 210 3.93 0.58 -14.25
CA GLU A 210 2.66 -0.02 -14.70
C GLU A 210 2.21 -1.17 -13.80
N ARG A 211 3.14 -2.00 -13.32
CA ARG A 211 2.83 -3.06 -12.34
C ARG A 211 2.30 -2.48 -11.04
N ALA A 212 2.93 -1.42 -10.52
CA ALA A 212 2.49 -0.75 -9.30
C ALA A 212 1.12 -0.10 -9.48
N GLU A 213 0.87 0.50 -10.64
CA GLU A 213 -0.44 1.08 -10.97
C GLU A 213 -1.52 -0.01 -11.07
N PHE A 214 -1.21 -1.13 -11.72
CA PHE A 214 -2.09 -2.29 -11.83
C PHE A 214 -2.46 -2.83 -10.43
N ASP A 215 -1.48 -3.06 -9.57
CA ASP A 215 -1.72 -3.57 -8.21
C ASP A 215 -2.57 -2.58 -7.39
N THR A 216 -2.33 -1.28 -7.55
CA THR A 216 -3.12 -0.23 -6.90
C THR A 216 -4.59 -0.29 -7.33
N LYS A 217 -4.86 -0.42 -8.63
CA LYS A 217 -6.23 -0.50 -9.16
C LYS A 217 -6.92 -1.81 -8.80
N LEU A 218 -6.20 -2.93 -8.83
CA LEU A 218 -6.73 -4.23 -8.46
C LEU A 218 -7.13 -4.24 -6.98
N MET A 219 -6.32 -3.61 -6.13
CA MET A 219 -6.67 -3.43 -4.73
C MET A 219 -7.88 -2.51 -4.58
N ARG A 220 -7.96 -1.39 -5.30
CA ARG A 220 -9.15 -0.52 -5.28
C ARG A 220 -10.41 -1.26 -5.71
N LEU A 221 -10.33 -2.14 -6.69
CA LEU A 221 -11.44 -3.00 -7.10
C LEU A 221 -11.88 -3.91 -5.94
N LYS A 222 -10.93 -4.63 -5.31
CA LYS A 222 -11.20 -5.46 -4.13
C LYS A 222 -11.79 -4.65 -2.96
N CYS A 223 -11.39 -3.39 -2.83
CA CYS A 223 -11.93 -2.50 -1.80
C CYS A 223 -13.37 -2.04 -2.07
N LEU A 224 -13.76 -1.89 -3.34
CA LEU A 224 -15.08 -1.39 -3.72
C LEU A 224 -16.10 -2.51 -3.95
N ASP A 225 -15.64 -3.67 -4.42
CA ASP A 225 -16.45 -4.85 -4.68
C ASP A 225 -15.58 -6.11 -4.55
N GLU A 226 -15.48 -6.63 -3.33
CA GLU A 226 -14.64 -7.79 -2.99
C GLU A 226 -15.04 -9.08 -3.72
N HIS A 227 -16.30 -9.19 -4.16
CA HIS A 227 -16.83 -10.35 -4.86
C HIS A 227 -16.90 -10.12 -6.37
N ASN A 228 -16.22 -9.08 -6.88
CA ASN A 228 -16.21 -8.80 -8.30
C ASN A 228 -15.60 -9.98 -9.07
N LYS A 229 -16.36 -10.51 -10.03
CA LYS A 229 -15.98 -11.65 -10.87
C LYS A 229 -14.68 -11.47 -11.66
N MET A 230 -14.22 -10.22 -11.85
CA MET A 230 -12.97 -9.92 -12.58
C MET A 230 -11.72 -9.98 -11.69
N ILE A 231 -11.87 -9.94 -10.36
CA ILE A 231 -10.72 -10.01 -9.44
C ILE A 231 -9.86 -11.27 -9.68
N PRO A 232 -10.43 -12.50 -9.77
CA PRO A 232 -9.62 -13.69 -10.01
C PRO A 232 -8.86 -13.66 -11.35
N TYR A 233 -9.44 -13.01 -12.37
CA TYR A 233 -8.76 -12.84 -13.66
C TYR A 233 -7.51 -11.96 -13.54
N PHE A 234 -7.63 -10.81 -12.87
CA PHE A 234 -6.52 -9.88 -12.68
C PHE A 234 -5.44 -10.43 -11.74
N GLU A 235 -5.83 -11.16 -10.68
CA GLU A 235 -4.88 -11.85 -9.80
C GLU A 235 -4.09 -12.93 -10.55
N LYS A 236 -4.76 -13.70 -11.41
CA LYS A 236 -4.08 -14.69 -12.25
C LYS A 236 -3.06 -14.02 -13.18
N LYS A 237 -3.39 -12.86 -13.76
CA LYS A 237 -2.46 -12.11 -14.63
C LYS A 237 -1.24 -11.61 -13.86
N ALA A 238 -1.46 -11.04 -12.68
CA ALA A 238 -0.40 -10.66 -11.76
C ALA A 238 0.56 -11.84 -11.48
N GLN A 239 0.01 -13.00 -11.12
CA GLN A 239 0.80 -14.20 -10.85
C GLN A 239 1.57 -14.70 -12.09
N GLU A 240 0.94 -14.74 -13.27
CA GLU A 240 1.60 -15.13 -14.53
C GLU A 240 2.82 -14.25 -14.84
N TRP A 241 2.75 -12.95 -14.55
CA TRP A 241 3.87 -12.02 -14.75
C TRP A 241 5.00 -12.24 -13.75
N ASP A 242 4.67 -12.51 -12.48
CA ASP A 242 5.64 -12.81 -11.44
C ASP A 242 6.39 -14.13 -11.74
N GLU A 243 5.67 -15.15 -12.22
CA GLU A 243 6.26 -16.43 -12.67
C GLU A 243 7.14 -16.26 -13.92
N LYS A 244 6.69 -15.48 -14.93
CA LYS A 244 7.50 -15.19 -16.12
C LYS A 244 8.78 -14.45 -15.75
N LYS A 245 8.69 -13.47 -14.85
CA LYS A 245 9.85 -12.73 -14.35
C LYS A 245 10.83 -13.69 -13.66
N ALA A 246 10.35 -14.55 -12.76
CA ALA A 246 11.19 -15.56 -12.10
C ALA A 246 11.85 -16.54 -13.08
N GLY A 247 11.09 -17.06 -14.06
CA GLY A 247 11.60 -18.00 -15.07
C GLY A 247 12.64 -17.40 -16.03
N VAL A 248 12.53 -16.10 -16.35
CA VAL A 248 13.57 -15.37 -17.11
C VAL A 248 14.87 -15.29 -16.30
N PHE A 249 14.80 -14.99 -15.00
CA PHE A 249 15.99 -14.95 -14.14
C PHE A 249 16.64 -16.33 -13.98
N GLU A 250 15.86 -17.40 -13.90
CA GLU A 250 16.40 -18.76 -13.79
C GLU A 250 17.12 -19.21 -15.08
N LYS A 251 16.58 -18.86 -16.25
CA LYS A 251 17.24 -19.13 -17.55
C LYS A 251 18.55 -18.38 -17.69
N ILE A 252 18.59 -17.09 -17.31
CA ILE A 252 19.82 -16.28 -17.32
C ILE A 252 20.87 -16.88 -16.38
N ALA A 253 20.47 -17.31 -15.18
CA ALA A 253 21.36 -17.94 -14.21
C ALA A 253 21.96 -19.28 -14.71
N LYS A 254 21.18 -20.10 -15.45
CA LYS A 254 21.66 -21.33 -16.08
C LYS A 254 22.66 -21.06 -17.22
N VAL A 255 22.39 -20.08 -18.08
CA VAL A 255 23.31 -19.68 -19.17
C VAL A 255 24.65 -19.18 -18.62
N LEU A 256 24.62 -18.39 -17.53
CA LEU A 256 25.83 -17.89 -16.87
C LEU A 256 26.64 -18.98 -16.16
N LYS A 257 26.00 -20.06 -15.69
CA LYS A 257 26.68 -21.22 -15.09
C LYS A 257 27.31 -22.14 -16.13
N ASN A 258 26.74 -22.23 -17.33
CA ASN A 258 27.23 -23.12 -18.40
C ASN A 258 28.35 -22.48 -19.25
N ASN A 259 28.60 -21.18 -19.11
CA ASN A 259 29.68 -20.45 -19.79
C ASN A 259 30.92 -20.26 -18.89
N LYS A 260 31.12 -21.13 -17.89
CA LYS A 260 32.28 -21.14 -16.99
C LYS A 260 33.06 -22.43 -17.14
#